data_AF-A0A381YUG2-F1
#
_entry.id   AF-A0A381YUG2-F1
#
_cell.length_a   1.000
_cell.length_b   1.000
_cell.length_c   1.000
_cell.angle_alpha   90.00
_cell.angle_beta   90.00
_cell.angle_gamma   90.00
#
_symmetry.space_group_name_H-M   'P 1'
#
loop_
_entity.id
_entity.type
_entity.pdbx_description
1 polymer ?
#
loop_
_entity_poly.entity_id
_entity_poly.type
_entity_poly.pdbx_seq_one_letter_code
_entity_poly.pdbx_strand_id
1 'polypeptide(L)' 'MYGMNDIPSGTTIKIKETGKEVKVIEVLHFPTRYKCDDKNIYYVSQVIFLDWPPE' A
#
# COMPACT_ATOMS: atom_id res chain seq x y z
N MET A 1 -12.37 0.58 -13.09
CA MET A 1 -12.41 1.04 -11.69
C MET A 1 -11.19 0.43 -11.02
N TYR A 2 -10.22 1.24 -10.62
CA TYR A 2 -9.02 0.76 -9.94
C TYR A 2 -9.35 0.51 -8.46
N GLY A 3 -9.32 -0.75 -8.03
CA GLY A 3 -9.55 -1.13 -6.64
C GLY A 3 -8.28 -1.05 -5.80
N MET A 4 -8.45 -0.96 -4.48
CA MET A 4 -7.35 -1.05 -3.51
C MET A 4 -6.73 -2.47 -3.44
N ASN A 5 -7.40 -3.45 -4.06
CA ASN A 5 -6.91 -4.81 -4.22
C ASN A 5 -6.03 -5.00 -5.46
N ASP A 6 -6.08 -4.08 -6.42
CA ASP A 6 -5.43 -4.22 -7.73
C ASP A 6 -4.10 -3.46 -7.80
N ILE A 7 -3.59 -3.05 -6.64
CA ILE A 7 -2.38 -2.22 -6.53
C ILE A 7 -1.17 -3.07 -6.93
N PRO A 8 -0.36 -2.64 -7.91
CA PRO A 8 0.79 -3.41 -8.33
C PRO A 8 1.86 -3.43 -7.24
N SER A 9 2.61 -4.53 -7.17
CA SER A 9 3.84 -4.57 -6.38
C SER A 9 4.82 -3.51 -6.89
N GLY A 10 5.61 -2.95 -5.98
CA GLY A 10 6.47 -1.81 -6.24
C GLY A 10 5.81 -0.44 -6.04
N THR A 11 4.48 -0.38 -5.87
CA THR A 11 3.78 0.88 -5.58
C THR A 11 4.33 1.51 -4.29
N THR A 12 4.65 2.80 -4.35
CA THR A 12 5.10 3.55 -3.17
C THR A 12 3.90 3.99 -2.35
N ILE A 13 3.92 3.69 -1.06
CA ILE A 13 2.92 4.12 -0.10
C ILE A 13 3.57 4.87 1.05
N LYS A 14 2.87 5.86 1.57
CA LYS A 14 3.29 6.64 2.73
C LYS A 14 2.49 6.25 3.96
N ILE A 15 3.18 5.88 5.04
CA ILE A 15 2.56 5.55 6.32
C ILE A 15 2.11 6.84 7.00
N LYS A 16 0.82 6.95 7.34
CA LYS A 16 0.23 8.18 7.91
C LYS A 16 0.85 8.56 9.25
N GLU A 17 1.13 7.59 10.11
CA GLU A 17 1.63 7.82 11.46
C GLU A 17 3.08 8.35 11.46
N THR A 18 3.94 7.78 10.64
CA THR A 18 5.38 8.08 10.65
C THR A 18 5.83 8.97 9.51
N GLY A 19 4.99 9.16 8.48
CA GLY A 19 5.37 9.81 7.24
C GLY A 19 6.37 9.02 6.39
N LYS A 20 6.74 7.80 6.80
CA LYS A 20 7.71 6.95 6.10
C LYS A 20 7.13 6.44 4.79
N GLU A 21 7.93 6.42 3.74
CA GLU A 21 7.58 5.82 2.45
C GLU A 21 8.17 4.41 2.35
N VAL A 22 7.33 3.48 1.90
CA VAL A 22 7.66 2.05 1.74
C VAL A 22 7.05 1.52 0.46
N LYS A 23 7.60 0.43 -0.06
CA LYS A 23 7.08 -0.19 -1.29
C LYS A 23 6.23 -1.41 -0.97
N VAL A 24 5.08 -1.52 -1.64
CA VAL A 24 4.23 -2.71 -1.57
C VAL A 24 4.95 -3.88 -2.22
N ILE A 25 5.19 -4.96 -1.49
CA ILE A 25 5.67 -6.23 -2.03
C ILE A 25 4.50 -7.09 -2.48
N GLU A 26 3.44 -7.15 -1.68
CA GLU A 26 2.33 -8.09 -1.85
C GLU A 26 1.05 -7.50 -1.27
N VAL A 27 -0.06 -7.68 -1.99
CA VAL A 27 -1.41 -7.33 -1.52
C VAL A 27 -2.04 -8.59 -0.92
N LEU A 28 -2.44 -8.51 0.35
CA LEU A 28 -3.14 -9.57 1.05
C LEU A 28 -4.64 -9.31 0.96
N HIS A 29 -5.39 -10.21 0.32
CA HIS A 29 -6.83 -10.07 0.15
C HIS A 29 -7.59 -10.55 1.41
N PHE A 30 -8.53 -9.73 1.90
CA PHE A 30 -9.44 -9.96 3.04
C PHE A 30 -8.81 -10.07 4.46
N PRO A 31 -8.93 -9.00 5.28
CA PRO A 31 -9.08 -7.61 4.85
C PRO A 31 -7.88 -7.18 4.00
N THR A 32 -8.11 -6.28 3.04
CA THR A 32 -7.05 -5.74 2.18
C THR A 32 -5.94 -5.11 3.02
N ARG A 33 -4.74 -5.66 2.90
CA ARG A 33 -3.54 -5.24 3.62
C ARG A 33 -2.33 -5.28 2.68
N TYR A 34 -1.31 -4.52 3.00
CA TYR A 34 -0.11 -4.36 2.17
C TYR A 34 1.11 -4.79 2.93
N LYS A 35 1.73 -5.89 2.48
CA LYS A 35 3.04 -6.30 2.97
C LYS A 35 4.09 -5.46 2.25
N CYS A 36 4.93 -4.78 3.02
CA CYS A 36 5.88 -3.80 2.50
C CYS A 36 7.34 -4.26 2.63
N ASP A 37 8.24 -3.56 1.94
CA ASP A 37 9.69 -3.82 1.93
C ASP A 37 10.39 -3.65 3.27
N ASP A 38 9.78 -2.90 4.19
CA ASP A 38 10.22 -2.78 5.57
C ASP A 38 9.78 -3.95 6.47
N LYS A 39 9.23 -5.02 5.87
CA LYS A 39 8.75 -6.25 6.51
C LYS A 39 7.50 -6.06 7.39
N ASN A 40 6.87 -4.90 7.35
CA ASN A 40 5.61 -4.65 8.04
C ASN A 40 4.40 -4.88 7.13
N ILE A 41 3.23 -4.97 7.76
CA ILE A 41 1.94 -5.06 7.08
C ILE A 41 1.11 -3.86 7.49
N TYR A 42 0.55 -3.16 6.51
CA TYR A 42 -0.27 -1.97 6.74
C TYR A 42 -1.69 -2.15 6.21
N TYR A 43 -2.65 -1.56 6.90
CA TYR A 43 -4.04 -1.49 6.45
C TYR A 43 -4.25 -0.30 5.50
N VAL A 44 -5.27 -0.40 4.63
CA VAL A 44 -5.69 0.71 3.73
C VAL A 44 -5.86 2.03 4.49
N SER A 45 -6.42 1.99 5.71
CA SER A 45 -6.65 3.18 6.52
C SER A 45 -5.36 3.85 7.03
N GLN A 46 -4.24 3.12 7.09
CA GLN A 46 -2.97 3.58 7.67
C GLN A 46 -2.03 4.21 6.64
N VAL A 47 -2.37 4.14 5.35
CA VAL A 47 -1.46 4.50 4.26
C VAL A 47 -2.07 5.49 3.29
N ILE A 48 -1.21 6.19 2.56
CA ILE A 48 -1.55 7.05 1.43
C ILE A 48 -0.81 6.48 0.22
N PHE A 49 -1.53 6.24 -0.88
CA PHE A 49 -0.94 5.79 -2.14
C PHE A 49 -0.47 7.00 -2.93
N LEU A 50 0.79 7.01 -3.35
CA LEU A 50 1.36 8.15 -4.08
C LEU A 50 1.15 8.02 -5.59
N ASP A 51 1.22 6.79 -6.11
CA ASP A 51 1.19 6.49 -7.55
C ASP A 51 -0.04 5.66 -7.98
N TRP A 52 -1.12 5.70 -7.19
CA TRP A 52 -2.35 4.92 -7.46
C TRP A 52 -3.63 5.63 -7.00
N PRO A 53 -4.70 5.65 -7.81
CA PRO A 53 -4.77 5.15 -9.19
C PRO A 53 -3.93 6.00 -10.15
N PRO A 54 -3.47 5.44 -11.29
CA PRO A 54 -2.84 6.23 -12.33
C PRO A 54 -3.84 7.23 -12.91
N GLU A 55 -3.37 8.45 -13.24
CA GLU A 55 -4.14 9.46 -13.99
C GLU A 55 -4.53 8.99 -15.40
#